data_AF-A0A4R6IIV7-F1
#
_entry.id   AF-A0A4R6IIV7-F1
#
_cell.length_a   1.000
_cell.length_b   1.000
_cell.length_c   1.000
_cell.angle_alpha   90.00
_cell.angle_beta   90.00
_cell.angle_gamma   90.00
#
_symmetry.space_group_name_H-M   'P 1'
#
loop_
_entity.id
_entity.type
_entity.pdbx_description
1 polymer ?
#
loop_
_entity_poly.entity_id
_entity_poly.type
_entity_poly.pdbx_seq_one_letter_code
_entity_poly.pdbx_strand_id
1 'polypeptide(L)'
;MSKQDRVEIGGNNRRPMESQRSIQRKYAKLKLEPAEPNQINCYACTSCPEITKTIDIHKGTSPFVTSCFVCGAPARSSFYNDTVPDQAIDMEWHMPTLNETVKLRKHPDMLDHVLRGGLVARLYSGNK
;
A
#
# COMPACT_ATOMS: atom_id res chain seq x y z
N MET A 1 45.58 -14.29 24.53
CA MET A 1 45.15 -13.18 23.65
C MET A 1 45.22 -13.67 22.21
N SER A 2 44.08 -14.04 21.62
CA SER A 2 43.98 -14.52 20.23
C SER A 2 43.19 -13.51 19.40
N LYS A 3 43.70 -13.23 18.20
CA LYS A 3 43.08 -12.43 17.14
C LYS A 3 41.94 -13.23 16.46
N GLN A 4 41.16 -12.50 15.65
CA GLN A 4 40.22 -12.97 14.61
C GLN A 4 38.85 -13.42 15.17
N ASP A 5 37.69 -12.93 14.72
CA ASP A 5 37.30 -12.54 13.36
C ASP A 5 36.36 -11.32 13.30
N ARG A 6 36.60 -10.45 12.31
CA ARG A 6 35.62 -9.47 11.83
C ARG A 6 34.63 -10.22 10.93
N VAL A 7 33.36 -10.24 11.31
CA VAL A 7 32.29 -10.70 10.42
C VAL A 7 32.03 -9.61 9.38
N GLU A 8 32.41 -9.88 8.13
CA GLU A 8 32.06 -9.05 6.99
C GLU A 8 30.56 -9.17 6.70
N ILE A 9 29.80 -8.11 6.98
CA ILE A 9 28.39 -7.99 6.58
C ILE A 9 28.38 -7.29 5.23
N GLY A 10 28.14 -8.01 4.13
CA GLY A 10 28.31 -7.39 2.81
C GLY A 10 27.83 -8.17 1.59
N GLY A 11 26.74 -8.93 1.68
CA GLY A 11 26.09 -9.51 0.50
C GLY A 11 25.06 -8.54 -0.08
N ASN A 12 25.39 -7.83 -1.17
CA ASN A 12 24.46 -6.99 -1.94
C ASN A 12 23.43 -7.88 -2.66
N ASN A 13 22.45 -8.38 -1.91
CA ASN A 13 21.46 -9.36 -2.36
C ASN A 13 20.34 -8.67 -3.15
N ARG A 14 20.69 -8.11 -4.32
CA ARG A 14 19.69 -7.49 -5.21
C ARG A 14 18.89 -8.60 -5.87
N ARG A 15 17.64 -8.83 -5.41
CA ARG A 15 16.69 -9.70 -6.12
C ARG A 15 16.65 -9.29 -7.60
N PRO A 16 16.74 -10.25 -8.55
CA PRO A 16 16.65 -9.92 -9.96
C PRO A 16 15.32 -9.22 -10.25
N MET A 17 15.40 -8.11 -10.98
CA MET A 17 14.23 -7.30 -11.30
C MET A 17 13.26 -8.10 -12.19
N GLU A 18 12.01 -8.22 -11.77
CA GLU A 18 11.01 -8.96 -12.53
C GLU A 18 10.81 -8.36 -13.94
N SER A 19 10.66 -9.21 -14.95
CA SER A 19 10.46 -8.76 -16.33
C SER A 19 9.05 -8.20 -16.53
N GLN A 20 8.90 -7.23 -17.44
CA GLN A 20 7.58 -6.66 -17.76
C GLN A 20 6.56 -7.73 -18.20
N ARG A 21 7.00 -8.69 -19.02
CA ARG A 21 6.15 -9.79 -19.49
C ARG A 21 5.65 -10.68 -18.33
N SER A 22 6.49 -10.92 -17.32
CA SER A 22 6.06 -11.67 -16.13
C SER A 22 5.01 -10.90 -15.34
N ILE A 23 5.22 -9.61 -15.13
CA ILE A 23 4.28 -8.72 -14.43
C ILE A 23 2.93 -8.69 -15.16
N GLN A 24 2.93 -8.51 -16.49
CA GLN A 24 1.71 -8.53 -17.30
C GLN A 24 0.92 -9.83 -17.12
N ARG A 25 1.61 -10.98 -17.16
CA ARG A 25 0.97 -12.30 -16.98
C ARG A 25 0.38 -12.49 -15.58
N LYS A 26 1.04 -11.98 -14.54
CA LYS A 26 0.54 -12.03 -13.16
C LYS A 26 -0.64 -11.06 -12.96
N TYR A 27 -0.48 -9.82 -13.43
CA TYR A 27 -1.50 -8.78 -13.38
C TYR A 27 -2.79 -9.20 -14.10
N ALA A 28 -2.70 -9.85 -15.26
CA ALA A 28 -3.86 -10.35 -16.00
C ALA A 28 -4.71 -11.39 -15.24
N LYS A 29 -4.19 -11.96 -14.15
CA LYS A 29 -4.94 -12.87 -13.26
C LYS A 29 -5.67 -12.15 -12.13
N LEU A 30 -5.37 -10.87 -11.90
CA LEU A 30 -6.06 -10.06 -10.91
C LEU A 30 -7.48 -9.78 -11.40
N LYS A 31 -8.44 -9.96 -10.50
CA LYS A 31 -9.83 -9.59 -10.76
C LYS A 31 -10.01 -8.14 -10.32
N LEU A 32 -10.20 -7.24 -11.28
CA LEU A 32 -10.55 -5.86 -10.99
C LEU A 32 -12.06 -5.79 -10.78
N GLU A 33 -12.47 -5.85 -9.52
CA GLU A 33 -13.86 -5.74 -9.10
C GLU A 33 -14.04 -4.47 -8.25
N PRO A 34 -15.16 -3.75 -8.38
CA PRO A 34 -15.46 -2.63 -7.51
C PRO A 34 -15.63 -3.11 -6.07
N ALA A 35 -15.19 -2.31 -5.10
CA ALA A 35 -15.44 -2.57 -3.69
C ALA A 35 -16.95 -2.55 -3.39
N GLU A 36 -17.32 -3.12 -2.24
CA GLU A 36 -18.68 -2.94 -1.73
C GLU A 36 -18.93 -1.45 -1.41
N PRO A 37 -20.18 -0.97 -1.44
CA PRO A 37 -20.49 0.41 -1.07
C PRO A 37 -20.01 0.74 0.36
N ASN A 38 -19.63 2.01 0.57
CA ASN A 38 -19.29 2.56 1.90
C ASN A 38 -18.21 1.81 2.68
N GLN A 39 -17.21 1.24 1.99
CA GLN A 39 -16.01 0.68 2.63
C GLN A 39 -15.08 1.79 3.13
N ILE A 40 -15.55 2.54 4.14
CA ILE A 40 -14.84 3.66 4.77
C ILE A 40 -14.01 3.14 5.93
N ASN A 41 -12.78 3.64 6.06
CA ASN A 41 -11.85 3.29 7.13
C ASN A 41 -11.11 4.54 7.59
N CYS A 42 -10.74 4.60 8.87
CA CYS A 42 -9.97 5.69 9.43
C CYS A 42 -8.61 5.18 9.89
N TYR A 43 -7.55 5.93 9.59
CA TYR A 43 -6.20 5.63 10.05
C TYR A 43 -5.74 6.69 11.04
N ALA A 44 -5.67 6.32 12.31
CA ALA A 44 -5.21 7.20 13.38
C ALA A 44 -3.69 7.13 13.52
N CYS A 45 -3.02 8.28 13.38
CA CYS A 45 -1.58 8.36 13.56
C CYS A 45 -1.17 8.14 15.02
N THR A 46 -0.05 7.45 15.23
CA THR A 46 0.50 7.19 16.57
C THR A 46 1.41 8.31 17.08
N SER A 47 1.71 9.32 16.27
CA SER A 47 2.68 10.38 16.59
C SER A 47 2.18 11.81 16.37
N CYS A 48 1.06 12.01 15.69
CA CYS A 48 0.43 13.31 15.50
C CYS A 48 -1.10 13.17 15.61
N PRO A 49 -1.87 14.25 15.82
CA PRO A 49 -3.32 14.16 15.99
C PRO A 49 -4.10 13.84 14.71
N GLU A 50 -3.42 13.73 13.56
CA GLU A 50 -4.05 13.49 12.26
C GLU A 50 -4.75 12.13 12.18
N ILE A 51 -5.96 12.14 11.61
CA ILE A 51 -6.72 10.96 11.20
C ILE A 51 -6.94 11.05 9.70
N THR A 52 -6.49 10.04 8.96
CA THR A 52 -6.75 9.97 7.52
C THR A 52 -7.99 9.12 7.27
N LYS A 53 -9.01 9.71 6.64
CA LYS A 53 -10.21 9.01 6.22
C LYS A 53 -10.03 8.46 4.80
N THR A 54 -10.26 7.16 4.64
CA THR A 54 -10.07 6.47 3.36
C THR A 54 -11.33 5.75 2.90
N ILE A 55 -11.45 5.51 1.60
CA ILE A 55 -12.47 4.64 1.01
C ILE A 55 -11.84 3.60 0.09
N ASP A 56 -12.37 2.38 0.08
CA ASP A 56 -11.97 1.36 -0.90
C ASP A 56 -12.80 1.53 -2.19
N ILE A 57 -12.13 1.63 -3.34
CA ILE A 57 -12.76 1.74 -4.67
C ILE A 57 -12.79 0.38 -5.38
N HIS A 58 -11.80 -0.46 -5.11
CA HIS A 58 -11.69 -1.81 -5.67
C HIS A 58 -11.62 -2.85 -4.55
N LYS A 59 -12.08 -4.07 -4.82
CA LYS A 59 -11.85 -5.22 -3.93
C LYS A 59 -10.36 -5.54 -3.89
N GLY A 60 -9.87 -5.85 -2.70
CA GLY A 60 -8.47 -6.21 -2.48
C GLY A 60 -8.10 -6.08 -1.01
N THR A 61 -6.79 -6.01 -0.75
CA THR A 61 -6.25 -5.86 0.60
C THR A 61 -5.74 -4.44 0.84
N SER A 62 -6.45 -3.69 1.68
CA SER A 62 -5.93 -2.47 2.31
C SER A 62 -5.08 -2.84 3.55
N PRO A 63 -4.07 -2.04 3.92
CA PRO A 63 -3.16 -2.39 5.01
C PRO A 63 -3.77 -2.14 6.39
N PHE A 64 -3.49 -2.98 7.39
CA PHE A 64 -3.89 -2.68 8.78
C PHE A 64 -3.12 -1.48 9.37
N VAL A 65 -1.86 -1.29 8.94
CA VAL A 65 -1.00 -0.16 9.32
C VAL A 65 -0.45 0.47 8.05
N THR A 66 -0.62 1.78 7.91
CA THR A 66 -0.03 2.59 6.84
C THR A 66 0.86 3.68 7.44
N SER A 67 1.64 4.36 6.61
CA SER A 67 2.30 5.60 7.03
C SER A 67 1.28 6.74 7.06
N CYS A 68 1.31 7.54 8.13
CA CYS A 68 0.58 8.80 8.20
C CYS A 68 1.00 9.69 7.03
N PHE A 69 0.02 10.20 6.30
CA PHE A 69 0.27 11.02 5.10
C PHE A 69 0.81 12.42 5.40
N VAL A 70 0.79 12.84 6.68
CA VAL A 70 1.34 14.12 7.14
C VAL A 70 2.74 13.98 7.71
N CYS A 71 2.95 13.09 8.69
CA CYS A 71 4.24 12.98 9.41
C CYS A 71 5.05 11.70 9.11
N GLY A 72 4.52 10.76 8.32
CA GLY A 72 5.20 9.51 7.97
C GLY A 72 5.24 8.43 9.06
N ALA A 73 4.88 8.77 10.30
CA ALA A 73 4.80 7.81 11.41
C ALA A 73 3.70 6.76 11.18
N PRO A 74 3.73 5.61 11.87
CA PRO A 74 2.70 4.58 11.70
C PRO A 74 1.30 5.10 12.07
N ALA A 75 0.33 4.81 11.22
CA ALA A 75 -1.09 5.06 11.41
C ALA A 75 -1.86 3.74 11.35
N ARG A 76 -2.76 3.51 12.30
CA ARG A 76 -3.48 2.24 12.49
C ARG A 76 -4.92 2.36 12.03
N SER A 77 -5.38 1.34 11.31
CA SER A 77 -6.78 1.24 10.88
C SER A 77 -7.74 1.10 12.07
N SER A 78 -8.90 1.72 11.94
CA SER A 78 -10.07 1.55 12.81
C SER A 78 -10.89 0.30 12.48
N PHE A 79 -10.40 -0.57 11.60
CA PHE A 79 -11.09 -1.75 11.07
C PHE A 79 -12.46 -1.41 10.46
N TYR A 80 -12.48 -0.40 9.58
CA TYR A 80 -13.69 0.06 8.90
C TYR A 80 -14.77 0.63 9.82
N ASN A 81 -14.37 1.06 11.04
CA ASN A 81 -15.22 1.89 11.89
C ASN A 81 -14.97 3.37 11.57
N ASP A 82 -15.98 4.09 11.10
CA ASP A 82 -15.85 5.52 10.82
C ASP A 82 -15.85 6.32 12.13
N THR A 83 -14.65 6.63 12.63
CA THR A 83 -14.46 7.37 13.89
C THR A 83 -14.62 8.88 13.73
N VAL A 84 -14.69 9.37 12.49
CA VAL A 84 -14.78 10.80 12.14
C VAL A 84 -15.81 10.98 11.00
N PRO A 85 -17.11 10.72 11.27
CA PRO A 85 -18.15 10.67 10.23
C PRO A 85 -18.28 11.98 9.45
N ASP A 86 -18.07 13.13 10.11
CA ASP A 86 -18.19 14.46 9.51
C ASP A 86 -16.95 14.89 8.72
N GLN A 87 -15.85 14.12 8.79
CA GLN A 87 -14.64 14.39 7.99
C GLN A 87 -14.84 13.90 6.54
N ALA A 88 -14.34 14.67 5.58
CA ALA A 88 -14.31 14.27 4.18
C ALA A 88 -13.34 13.11 3.94
N ILE A 89 -13.51 12.37 2.84
CA ILE A 89 -12.55 11.34 2.44
C ILE A 89 -11.28 12.01 1.92
N ASP A 90 -10.14 11.63 2.47
CA ASP A 90 -8.81 12.14 2.08
C ASP A 90 -8.19 11.29 0.96
N MET A 91 -8.29 9.97 1.10
CA MET A 91 -7.58 9.00 0.26
C MET A 91 -8.51 7.89 -0.24
N GLU A 92 -8.15 7.28 -1.36
CA GLU A 92 -8.83 6.09 -1.88
C GLU A 92 -7.86 4.93 -2.10
N TRP A 93 -8.29 3.73 -1.72
CA TRP A 93 -7.60 2.48 -1.99
C TRP A 93 -8.07 1.91 -3.33
N HIS A 94 -7.13 1.69 -4.25
CA HIS A 94 -7.44 1.21 -5.59
C HIS A 94 -6.42 0.18 -6.07
N MET A 95 -6.84 -0.63 -7.04
CA MET A 95 -5.92 -1.44 -7.83
C MET A 95 -5.21 -0.52 -8.83
N PRO A 96 -3.86 -0.41 -8.80
CA PRO A 96 -3.15 0.40 -9.78
C PRO A 96 -3.29 -0.22 -11.17
N THR A 97 -3.22 0.60 -12.22
CA THR A 97 -3.23 0.11 -13.60
C THR A 97 -2.03 -0.78 -13.90
N LEU A 98 -2.08 -1.55 -14.99
CA LEU A 98 -0.94 -2.33 -15.45
C LEU A 98 0.31 -1.46 -15.67
N ASN A 99 0.13 -0.27 -16.24
CA ASN A 99 1.23 0.67 -16.50
C ASN A 99 1.87 1.18 -15.21
N GLU A 100 1.06 1.48 -14.18
CA GLU A 100 1.56 1.86 -12.85
C GLU A 100 2.24 0.67 -12.17
N THR A 101 1.66 -0.53 -12.26
CA THR A 101 2.25 -1.76 -11.71
C THR A 101 3.61 -2.07 -12.32
N VAL A 102 3.78 -1.87 -13.62
CA VAL A 102 5.09 -2.05 -14.29
C VAL A 102 6.13 -1.03 -13.78
N LYS A 103 5.73 0.17 -13.35
CA LYS A 103 6.65 1.15 -12.74
C LYS A 103 7.13 0.71 -11.36
N LEU A 104 6.36 -0.12 -10.65
CA LEU A 104 6.71 -0.67 -9.33
C LEU A 104 7.85 -1.71 -9.38
N ARG A 105 8.40 -2.04 -10.55
CA ARG A 105 9.59 -2.92 -10.70
C ARG A 105 10.78 -2.52 -9.85
N LYS A 106 10.91 -1.22 -9.52
CA LYS A 106 11.95 -0.68 -8.64
C LYS A 106 11.65 -0.86 -7.15
N HIS A 107 10.44 -1.26 -6.80
CA HIS A 107 9.91 -1.46 -5.45
C HIS A 107 9.34 -2.88 -5.32
N PRO A 108 10.19 -3.91 -5.24
CA PRO A 108 9.78 -5.31 -5.37
C PRO A 108 8.73 -5.74 -4.34
N ASP A 109 8.77 -5.21 -3.12
CA ASP A 109 7.80 -5.57 -2.08
C ASP A 109 6.42 -4.95 -2.35
N MET A 110 6.38 -3.71 -2.86
CA MET A 110 5.12 -3.08 -3.31
C MET A 110 4.56 -3.75 -4.56
N LEU A 111 5.43 -4.17 -5.48
CA LEU A 111 5.02 -4.95 -6.65
C LEU A 111 4.41 -6.30 -6.24
N ASP A 112 5.04 -7.02 -5.32
CA ASP A 112 4.51 -8.30 -4.82
C ASP A 112 3.18 -8.11 -4.10
N HIS A 113 3.04 -7.06 -3.27
CA HIS A 113 1.76 -6.67 -2.64
C HIS A 113 0.64 -6.51 -3.67
N VAL A 114 0.85 -5.67 -4.70
CA VAL A 114 -0.13 -5.44 -5.76
C VAL A 114 -0.47 -6.73 -6.53
N LEU A 115 0.54 -7.50 -6.91
CA LEU A 115 0.35 -8.75 -7.66
C LEU A 115 -0.33 -9.86 -6.86
N ARG A 116 -0.48 -9.69 -5.54
CA ARG A 116 -1.27 -10.57 -4.66
C ARG A 116 -2.67 -10.02 -4.35
N GLY A 117 -3.09 -8.94 -5.00
CA GLY A 117 -4.40 -8.31 -4.78
C GLY A 117 -4.37 -7.15 -3.76
N GLY A 118 -3.18 -6.68 -3.40
CA GLY A 118 -3.00 -5.53 -2.54
C GLY A 118 -3.39 -4.22 -3.23
N LEU A 119 -4.05 -3.34 -2.48
CA LEU A 119 -4.46 -2.01 -2.95
C LEU A 119 -3.38 -0.97 -2.64
N VAL A 120 -3.39 0.13 -3.39
CA VAL A 120 -2.52 1.30 -3.15
C VAL A 120 -3.36 2.54 -2.90
N ALA A 121 -2.87 3.43 -2.05
CA ALA A 121 -3.54 4.68 -1.73
C ALA A 121 -3.22 5.78 -2.76
N ARG A 122 -4.20 6.62 -3.08
CA ARG A 122 -4.03 7.91 -3.76
C ARG A 122 -5.00 8.94 -3.19
N LEU A 123 -4.81 10.22 -3.49
CA LEU A 123 -5.75 11.28 -3.10
C LEU A 123 -7.15 10.97 -3.65
N TYR A 124 -8.17 11.17 -2.80
CA TYR A 124 -9.56 10.95 -3.17
C TYR A 124 -9.98 11.88 -4.31
N SER A 125 -10.67 11.30 -5.30
CA SER A 125 -11.02 12.01 -6.55
C SER A 125 -12.50 12.37 -6.67
N GLY A 126 -13.35 11.96 -5.73
CA GLY A 126 -14.81 12.06 -5.82
C GLY A 126 -15.44 13.46 -5.61
N ASN A 127 -14.64 14.52 -5.66
CA ASN A 127 -15.10 15.92 -5.64
C ASN A 127 -14.94 16.61 -7.01
N LYS A 128 -15.05 15.87 -8.13
CA LYS A 128 -15.06 16.43 -9.48
C LYS A 128 -16.45 16.45 -10.10
#